data_AF-A0A3M0VYU5-F1
#
_entry.id   AF-A0A3M0VYU5-F1
#
_cell.length_a   1.000
_cell.length_b   1.000
_cell.length_c   1.000
_cell.angle_alpha   90.00
_cell.angle_beta   90.00
_cell.angle_gamma   90.00
#
_symmetry.space_group_name_H-M   'P 1'
#
loop_
_entity.id
_entity.type
_entity.pdbx_description
1 polymer ?
#
loop_
_entity_poly.entity_id
_entity_poly.type
_entity_poly.pdbx_seq_one_letter_code
_entity_poly.pdbx_strand_id
1 'polypeptide(L)'
;MSSEAPIVLFDLPTKPPVRVPPNKDSKTPYTIPAIKFGDGSYLMDSSAIATEIEKRYPSPSVHLDSPLLPKVEQLRDAVGQAFAGIFMPLTPERLLSEPAKAYWHKTREEWVGMPLSQFAAERGGQRAWDALQPHLQEATALLKADQSGPFFLGTEVSYADFVWAAFLIWLQRLGQDVWDKALETAGPDAMFKKDLTAGSKTKVKSSVQRAIRAKVLETYPQLEVHMEAIMPKKSQLDLIKLPDRVSLYSLEDRPLFFQHMDDPLIPHLKVVHQYPHAFKTVRIDRGAIRFVMSGATLMGKEEVCMIGVLDVSTDEMRAKKKGPAISQGHYLGDGLWKIDLS
;
A
#
# COMPACT_ATOMS: atom_id res chain seq x y z
N MET A 1 70.97 -7.57 14.01
CA MET A 1 70.27 -6.28 13.78
C MET A 1 68.81 -6.62 13.60
N SER A 2 68.00 -6.42 14.64
CA SER A 2 66.54 -6.64 14.60
C SER A 2 65.91 -5.53 13.76
N SER A 3 65.10 -5.92 12.77
CA SER A 3 64.53 -5.06 11.73
C SER A 3 63.10 -4.64 12.05
N GLU A 4 62.88 -3.95 13.16
CA GLU A 4 61.55 -3.41 13.48
C GLU A 4 61.59 -1.89 13.51
N ALA A 5 60.90 -1.29 12.52
CA ALA A 5 60.66 0.14 12.48
C ALA A 5 59.60 0.52 13.53
N PRO A 6 59.78 1.61 14.31
CA PRO A 6 58.79 2.03 15.28
C PRO A 6 57.53 2.55 14.58
N ILE A 7 56.37 1.98 14.93
CA ILE A 7 55.05 2.50 14.55
C ILE A 7 54.62 3.49 15.63
N VAL A 8 54.31 4.73 15.22
CA VAL A 8 53.67 5.72 16.10
C VAL A 8 52.17 5.59 15.94
N LEU A 9 51.49 5.14 16.99
CA LEU A 9 50.04 5.14 17.09
C LEU A 9 49.63 6.37 17.92
N PHE A 10 48.68 7.16 17.43
CA PHE A 10 48.06 8.24 18.20
C PHE A 10 46.66 7.79 18.61
N ASP A 11 46.30 7.98 19.89
CA ASP A 11 44.93 7.83 20.34
C ASP A 11 44.05 8.87 19.64
N LEU A 12 43.02 8.39 18.93
CA LEU A 12 41.92 9.26 18.54
C LEU A 12 41.20 9.70 19.84
N PRO A 13 40.91 11.00 20.03
CA PRO A 13 40.17 11.44 21.21
C PRO A 13 38.85 10.66 21.28
N THR A 14 38.60 10.01 22.43
CA THR A 14 37.47 9.11 22.66
C THR A 14 36.10 9.77 22.51
N LYS A 15 36.05 11.11 22.42
CA LYS A 15 34.89 11.87 21.97
C LYS A 15 35.34 13.01 21.06
N PRO A 16 34.81 13.13 19.83
CA PRO A 16 35.01 14.33 19.05
C PRO A 16 34.49 15.54 19.86
N PRO A 17 35.11 16.72 19.76
CA PRO A 17 34.55 17.92 20.38
C PRO A 17 33.11 18.08 19.89
N VAL A 18 32.17 18.26 20.81
CA VAL A 18 30.75 18.41 20.49
C VAL A 18 30.59 19.77 19.79
N ARG A 19 30.66 19.76 18.45
CA ARG A 19 30.55 20.97 17.62
C ARG A 19 29.12 21.45 17.45
N VAL A 20 28.14 20.62 17.85
CA VAL A 20 26.71 20.93 17.77
C VAL A 20 26.11 20.83 19.17
N PRO A 21 25.53 21.91 19.73
CA PRO A 21 24.91 21.85 21.05
C PRO A 21 23.72 20.89 21.07
N PRO A 22 23.38 20.30 22.23
CA PRO A 22 22.21 19.44 22.35
C PRO A 22 20.91 20.22 22.10
N ASN A 23 19.89 19.53 21.59
CA ASN A 23 18.53 20.05 21.50
C ASN A 23 18.01 20.40 22.90
N LYS A 24 17.50 21.63 23.06
CA LYS A 24 16.90 22.08 24.33
C LYS A 24 15.62 21.30 24.60
N ASP A 25 15.42 20.92 25.86
CA ASP A 25 14.17 20.31 26.36
C ASP A 25 13.73 19.03 25.62
N SER A 26 14.67 18.28 25.04
CA SER A 26 14.41 17.04 24.31
C SER A 26 14.87 15.79 25.07
N LYS A 27 14.06 14.73 25.03
CA LYS A 27 14.46 13.38 25.48
C LYS A 27 15.54 12.76 24.57
N THR A 28 15.72 13.31 23.37
CA THR A 28 16.75 12.97 22.39
C THR A 28 17.63 14.20 22.14
N PRO A 29 18.61 14.46 23.03
CA PRO A 29 19.42 15.68 22.96
C PRO A 29 20.29 15.74 21.71
N TYR A 30 20.60 14.61 21.09
CA TYR A 30 21.33 14.54 19.83
C TYR A 30 20.52 13.74 18.80
N THR A 31 20.27 14.35 17.65
CA THR A 31 19.52 13.78 16.54
C THR A 31 20.37 13.80 15.27
N ILE A 32 19.92 13.06 14.27
CA ILE A 32 20.41 13.19 12.89
C ILE A 32 19.24 13.70 12.03
N PRO A 33 19.52 14.45 10.95
CA PRO A 33 20.85 14.85 10.46
C PRO A 33 21.46 16.04 11.24
N ALA A 34 22.76 16.22 11.07
CA ALA A 34 23.50 17.43 11.46
C ALA A 34 24.28 17.95 10.24
N ILE A 35 24.34 19.27 10.07
CA ILE A 35 24.99 19.95 8.94
C ILE A 35 26.00 20.98 9.44
N LYS A 36 27.04 21.21 8.65
CA LYS A 36 27.97 22.33 8.79
C LYS A 36 27.75 23.29 7.62
N PHE A 37 27.49 24.56 7.91
CA PHE A 37 27.34 25.59 6.88
C PHE A 37 28.71 26.19 6.46
N GLY A 38 28.70 26.91 5.33
CA GLY A 38 29.91 27.54 4.78
C GLY A 38 30.56 28.60 5.67
N ASP A 39 29.79 29.21 6.58
CA ASP A 39 30.27 30.15 7.61
C ASP A 39 30.92 29.46 8.82
N GLY A 40 30.97 28.12 8.82
CA GLY A 40 31.54 27.31 9.90
C GLY A 40 30.57 26.97 11.03
N SER A 41 29.34 27.48 11.01
CA SER A 41 28.29 27.14 11.97
C SER A 41 27.78 25.70 11.77
N TYR A 42 27.26 25.10 12.84
CA TYR A 42 26.66 23.78 12.80
C TYR A 42 25.23 23.82 13.29
N LEU A 43 24.38 22.98 12.69
CA LEU A 43 22.98 22.83 13.07
C LEU A 43 22.60 21.34 13.01
N MET A 44 21.68 20.95 13.87
CA MET A 44 21.11 19.60 13.98
C MET A 44 19.59 19.77 14.06
N ASP A 45 18.86 18.68 13.83
CA ASP A 45 17.40 18.64 13.62
C ASP A 45 17.01 18.97 12.18
N SER A 46 16.34 18.03 11.51
CA SER A 46 15.97 18.17 10.11
C SER A 46 15.07 19.38 9.85
N SER A 47 14.16 19.72 10.76
CA SER A 47 13.25 20.86 10.61
C SER A 47 13.99 22.19 10.77
N ALA A 48 14.87 22.29 11.77
CA ALA A 48 15.73 23.45 11.94
C ALA A 48 16.67 23.65 10.75
N ILE A 49 17.26 22.54 10.26
CA ILE A 49 18.12 22.54 9.07
C ILE A 49 17.35 23.00 7.83
N ALA A 50 16.16 22.45 7.57
CA ALA A 50 15.35 22.83 6.42
C ALA A 50 14.98 24.32 6.46
N THR A 51 14.57 24.82 7.63
CA THR A 51 14.25 26.23 7.86
C THR A 51 15.45 27.14 7.57
N GLU A 52 16.63 26.78 8.06
CA GLU A 52 17.84 27.58 7.85
C GLU A 52 18.34 27.50 6.39
N ILE A 53 18.20 26.35 5.72
CA ILE A 53 18.51 26.21 4.29
C ILE A 53 17.58 27.09 3.45
N GLU A 54 16.26 27.01 3.65
CA GLU A 54 15.26 27.81 2.93
C GLU A 54 15.51 29.31 3.11
N LYS A 55 15.87 29.73 4.34
CA LYS A 55 16.24 31.12 4.64
C LYS A 55 17.49 31.58 3.89
N ARG A 56 18.52 30.73 3.79
CA ARG A 56 19.79 31.06 3.10
C ARG A 56 19.66 30.99 1.58
N TYR A 57 18.82 30.09 1.08
CA TYR A 57 18.65 29.76 -0.33
C TYR A 57 17.15 29.67 -0.66
N PRO A 58 16.44 30.80 -0.82
CA PRO A 58 14.98 30.80 -0.99
C PRO A 58 14.50 30.35 -2.38
N SER A 59 15.41 30.02 -3.30
CA SER A 59 15.07 29.54 -4.64
C SER A 59 16.05 28.45 -5.11
N PRO A 60 15.55 27.27 -5.54
CA PRO A 60 14.15 26.86 -5.49
C PRO A 60 13.66 26.64 -4.05
N SER A 61 12.40 26.99 -3.79
CA SER A 61 11.77 26.80 -2.48
C SER A 61 11.35 25.35 -2.28
N VAL A 62 11.37 24.85 -1.04
CA VAL A 62 10.70 23.60 -0.67
C VAL A 62 9.33 23.83 -0.03
N HIS A 63 8.79 25.05 -0.08
CA HIS A 63 7.42 25.38 0.37
C HIS A 63 7.14 24.97 1.83
N LEU A 64 8.01 25.38 2.76
CA LEU A 64 7.85 25.11 4.20
C LEU A 64 6.57 25.71 4.81
N ASP A 65 5.98 26.69 4.14
CA ASP A 65 4.72 27.35 4.47
C ASP A 65 3.48 26.60 3.95
N SER A 66 3.68 25.52 3.19
CA SER A 66 2.59 24.74 2.62
C SER A 66 1.61 24.23 3.69
N PRO A 67 0.28 24.42 3.52
CA PRO A 67 -0.71 23.90 4.45
C PRO A 67 -0.81 22.36 4.44
N LEU A 68 -0.14 21.69 3.49
CA LEU A 68 -0.04 20.23 3.45
C LEU A 68 1.05 19.69 4.38
N LEU A 69 2.10 20.47 4.66
CA LEU A 69 3.23 19.99 5.46
C LEU A 69 2.79 19.50 6.85
N PRO A 70 2.01 20.26 7.65
CA PRO A 70 1.56 19.77 8.96
C PRO A 70 0.70 18.51 8.88
N LYS A 71 -0.09 18.35 7.80
CA LYS A 71 -0.92 17.15 7.59
C LYS A 71 -0.06 15.92 7.33
N VAL A 72 0.97 16.07 6.49
CA VAL A 72 1.91 14.97 6.18
C VAL A 72 2.77 14.62 7.40
N GLU A 73 3.18 15.59 8.21
CA GLU A 73 3.89 15.33 9.47
C GLU A 73 3.00 14.58 10.48
N GLN A 74 1.74 14.99 10.63
CA GLN A 74 0.77 14.29 11.48
C GLN A 74 0.54 12.85 11.01
N LEU A 75 0.44 12.64 9.69
CA LEU A 75 0.33 11.31 9.10
C LEU A 75 1.56 10.47 9.36
N ARG A 76 2.77 11.00 9.14
CA ARG A 76 4.03 10.33 9.49
C ARG A 76 4.02 9.86 10.95
N ASP A 77 3.57 10.70 11.88
CA ASP A 77 3.54 10.35 13.31
C ASP A 77 2.53 9.26 13.62
N ALA A 78 1.31 9.36 13.07
CA ALA A 78 0.27 8.34 13.23
C ALA A 78 0.72 6.99 12.66
N VAL A 79 1.31 7.00 11.46
CA VAL A 79 1.91 5.83 10.81
C VAL A 79 3.02 5.24 11.66
N GLY A 80 3.95 6.07 12.17
CA GLY A 80 5.03 5.62 13.04
C GLY A 80 4.52 4.94 14.32
N GLN A 81 3.47 5.47 14.93
CA GLN A 81 2.84 4.89 16.11
C GLN A 81 2.14 3.56 15.80
N ALA A 82 1.33 3.49 14.74
CA ALA A 82 0.64 2.27 14.32
C ALA A 82 1.63 1.17 13.90
N PHE A 83 2.75 1.55 13.29
CA PHE A 83 3.76 0.64 12.77
C PHE A 83 4.81 0.20 13.81
N ALA A 84 4.78 0.79 15.02
CA ALA A 84 5.78 0.55 16.07
C ALA A 84 6.01 -0.93 16.38
N GLY A 85 4.92 -1.71 16.48
CA GLY A 85 4.97 -3.15 16.76
C GLY A 85 5.64 -3.99 15.67
N ILE A 86 5.81 -3.44 14.46
CA ILE A 86 6.51 -4.09 13.35
C ILE A 86 7.96 -3.61 13.27
N PHE A 87 8.20 -2.30 13.19
CA PHE A 87 9.56 -1.83 12.90
C PHE A 87 10.50 -1.97 14.08
N MET A 88 10.04 -1.77 15.32
CA MET A 88 10.91 -1.80 16.49
C MET A 88 11.61 -3.16 16.68
N PRO A 89 10.93 -4.31 16.57
CA PRO A 89 11.60 -5.61 16.60
C PRO A 89 12.38 -5.94 15.32
N LEU A 90 11.96 -5.45 14.14
CA LEU A 90 12.66 -5.76 12.88
C LEU A 90 13.94 -4.94 12.65
N THR A 91 14.01 -3.73 13.19
CA THR A 91 15.16 -2.83 13.03
C THR A 91 16.48 -3.45 13.49
N PRO A 92 16.62 -3.99 14.71
CA PRO A 92 17.88 -4.59 15.15
C PRO A 92 18.26 -5.77 14.27
N GLU A 93 17.29 -6.60 13.86
CA GLU A 93 17.55 -7.81 13.07
C GLU A 93 17.97 -7.53 11.63
N ARG A 94 17.43 -6.48 11.02
CA ARG A 94 17.58 -6.25 9.56
C ARG A 94 18.46 -5.05 9.21
N LEU A 95 18.61 -4.08 10.11
CA LEU A 95 19.26 -2.80 9.79
C LEU A 95 20.50 -2.51 10.63
N LEU A 96 20.58 -3.03 11.85
CA LEU A 96 21.63 -2.66 12.78
C LEU A 96 22.80 -3.66 12.79
N SER A 97 24.00 -3.13 12.94
CA SER A 97 25.19 -3.94 13.28
C SER A 97 25.05 -4.54 14.69
N GLU A 98 25.69 -5.68 14.94
CA GLU A 98 25.69 -6.36 16.25
C GLU A 98 25.90 -5.43 17.47
N PRO A 99 26.89 -4.50 17.48
CA PRO A 99 27.09 -3.61 18.64
C PRO A 99 25.91 -2.66 18.91
N ALA A 100 25.15 -2.31 17.88
CA ALA A 100 24.03 -1.38 17.99
C ALA A 100 22.74 -2.05 18.47
N LYS A 101 22.64 -3.39 18.37
CA LYS A 101 21.46 -4.15 18.82
C LYS A 101 21.23 -4.01 20.32
N ALA A 102 22.28 -4.16 21.13
CA ALA A 102 22.17 -4.05 22.59
C ALA A 102 21.65 -2.68 23.05
N TYR A 103 22.16 -1.61 22.43
CA TYR A 103 21.66 -0.24 22.68
C TYR A 103 20.19 -0.09 22.24
N TRP A 104 19.83 -0.64 21.08
CA TRP A 104 18.46 -0.60 20.57
C TRP A 104 17.48 -1.29 21.52
N HIS A 105 17.75 -2.54 21.90
CA HIS A 105 16.90 -3.28 22.85
C HIS A 105 16.72 -2.52 24.15
N LYS A 106 17.83 -2.15 24.81
CA LYS A 106 17.77 -1.40 26.07
C LYS A 106 16.89 -0.17 25.97
N THR A 107 17.15 0.69 24.98
CA THR A 107 16.45 1.99 24.90
C THR A 107 15.00 1.84 24.44
N ARG A 108 14.68 0.92 23.53
CA ARG A 108 13.30 0.76 23.02
C ARG A 108 12.43 0.01 24.01
N GLU A 109 12.97 -0.97 24.74
CA GLU A 109 12.24 -1.67 25.82
C GLU A 109 11.92 -0.71 26.97
N GLU A 110 12.86 0.17 27.34
CA GLU A 110 12.60 1.27 28.28
C GLU A 110 11.50 2.21 27.77
N TRP A 111 11.46 2.51 26.46
CA TRP A 111 10.44 3.39 25.88
C TRP A 111 9.04 2.77 25.86
N VAL A 112 8.92 1.48 25.53
CA VAL A 112 7.62 0.79 25.44
C VAL A 112 7.20 0.12 26.75
N GLY A 113 8.10 0.05 27.73
CA GLY A 113 7.85 -0.50 29.06
C GLY A 113 7.79 -2.03 29.13
N MET A 114 8.21 -2.74 28.08
CA MET A 114 8.16 -4.20 27.99
C MET A 114 9.21 -4.74 26.99
N PRO A 115 9.56 -6.05 27.03
CA PRO A 115 10.44 -6.66 26.04
C PRO A 115 9.91 -6.49 24.60
N LEU A 116 10.81 -6.26 23.64
CA LEU A 116 10.38 -6.05 22.24
C LEU A 116 9.70 -7.28 21.63
N SER A 117 10.04 -8.48 22.09
CA SER A 117 9.36 -9.72 21.68
C SER A 117 7.90 -9.75 22.12
N GLN A 118 7.61 -9.32 23.36
CA GLN A 118 6.24 -9.19 23.86
C GLN A 118 5.50 -8.07 23.12
N PHE A 119 6.14 -6.92 22.93
CA PHE A 119 5.55 -5.81 22.19
C PHE A 119 5.18 -6.21 20.75
N ALA A 120 6.04 -6.96 20.07
CA ALA A 120 5.77 -7.49 18.74
C ALA A 120 4.56 -8.44 18.72
N ALA A 121 4.42 -9.31 19.72
CA ALA A 121 3.29 -10.23 19.83
C ALA A 121 1.96 -9.50 20.09
N GLU A 122 1.97 -8.44 20.91
CA GLU A 122 0.76 -7.69 21.28
C GLU A 122 0.35 -6.64 20.24
N ARG A 123 1.33 -6.01 19.57
CA ARG A 123 1.13 -4.81 18.75
C ARG A 123 1.61 -4.96 17.31
N GLY A 124 2.24 -6.07 16.93
CA GLY A 124 2.71 -6.33 15.57
C GLY A 124 1.70 -7.11 14.71
N GLY A 125 2.22 -7.83 13.71
CA GLY A 125 1.44 -8.71 12.86
C GLY A 125 0.33 -8.00 12.06
N GLN A 126 -0.74 -8.73 11.75
CA GLN A 126 -1.87 -8.20 10.97
C GLN A 126 -2.56 -7.02 11.66
N ARG A 127 -2.65 -7.04 13.00
CA ARG A 127 -3.22 -5.95 13.79
C ARG A 127 -2.52 -4.60 13.51
N ALA A 128 -1.20 -4.60 13.43
CA ALA A 128 -0.45 -3.39 13.10
C ALA A 128 -0.75 -2.91 11.68
N TRP A 129 -0.84 -3.83 10.70
CA TRP A 129 -1.18 -3.51 9.32
C TRP A 129 -2.60 -2.94 9.19
N ASP A 130 -3.57 -3.50 9.91
CA ASP A 130 -4.94 -3.00 9.94
C ASP A 130 -5.01 -1.58 10.54
N ALA A 131 -4.23 -1.32 11.59
CA ALA A 131 -4.11 0.03 12.17
C ALA A 131 -3.39 1.02 11.25
N LEU A 132 -2.44 0.53 10.43
CA LEU A 132 -1.66 1.33 9.49
C LEU A 132 -2.47 1.73 8.24
N GLN A 133 -3.39 0.85 7.82
CA GLN A 133 -4.19 0.98 6.61
C GLN A 133 -4.82 2.36 6.40
N PRO A 134 -5.64 2.90 7.33
CA PRO A 134 -6.32 4.17 7.11
C PRO A 134 -5.34 5.33 6.87
N HIS A 135 -4.18 5.32 7.54
CA HIS A 135 -3.18 6.38 7.40
C HIS A 135 -2.42 6.31 6.06
N LEU A 136 -2.09 5.10 5.60
CA LEU A 136 -1.45 4.94 4.29
C LEU A 136 -2.41 5.28 3.14
N GLN A 137 -3.69 4.95 3.29
CA GLN A 137 -4.73 5.31 2.33
C GLN A 137 -4.98 6.83 2.32
N GLU A 138 -4.99 7.49 3.48
CA GLU A 138 -5.11 8.95 3.58
C GLU A 138 -3.92 9.67 2.91
N ALA A 139 -2.69 9.22 3.17
CA ALA A 139 -1.51 9.77 2.50
C ALA A 139 -1.56 9.57 0.98
N THR A 140 -2.06 8.42 0.53
CA THR A 140 -2.28 8.14 -0.91
C THR A 140 -3.34 9.06 -1.49
N ALA A 141 -4.42 9.34 -0.76
CA ALA A 141 -5.47 10.26 -1.19
C ALA A 141 -4.95 11.70 -1.28
N LEU A 142 -4.17 12.16 -0.30
CA LEU A 142 -3.52 13.48 -0.33
C LEU A 142 -2.58 13.62 -1.53
N LEU A 143 -1.75 12.61 -1.78
CA LEU A 143 -0.82 12.62 -2.91
C LEU A 143 -1.54 12.65 -4.27
N LYS A 144 -2.73 12.03 -4.36
CA LYS A 144 -3.55 11.98 -5.57
C LYS A 144 -4.53 13.15 -5.73
N ALA A 145 -4.62 14.04 -4.74
CA ALA A 145 -5.58 15.14 -4.75
C ALA A 145 -5.31 16.12 -5.91
N ASP A 146 -4.04 16.36 -6.22
CA ASP A 146 -3.61 17.09 -7.41
C ASP A 146 -3.04 16.11 -8.44
N GLN A 147 -3.75 15.96 -9.57
CA GLN A 147 -3.36 15.02 -10.64
C GLN A 147 -2.39 15.62 -11.65
N SER A 148 -1.96 16.87 -11.47
CA SER A 148 -1.04 17.54 -12.40
C SER A 148 0.37 16.96 -12.37
N GLY A 149 0.77 16.32 -11.26
CA GLY A 149 2.10 15.74 -11.13
C GLY A 149 2.22 14.74 -9.96
N PRO A 150 3.44 14.24 -9.70
CA PRO A 150 3.67 13.14 -8.77
C PRO A 150 3.87 13.57 -7.31
N PHE A 151 3.86 14.87 -7.02
CA PHE A 151 4.15 15.43 -5.69
C PHE A 151 2.89 15.87 -4.97
N PHE A 152 2.98 16.13 -3.66
CA PHE A 152 1.84 16.66 -2.89
C PHE A 152 1.34 18.02 -3.41
N LEU A 153 2.19 18.80 -4.07
CA LEU A 153 1.84 20.05 -4.76
C LEU A 153 1.77 19.85 -6.29
N GLY A 154 1.36 18.66 -6.74
CA GLY A 154 1.22 18.34 -8.15
C GLY A 154 2.57 18.27 -8.85
N THR A 155 2.91 19.30 -9.64
CA THR A 155 4.17 19.36 -10.39
C THR A 155 5.36 19.86 -9.57
N GLU A 156 5.13 20.53 -8.44
CA GLU A 156 6.19 21.13 -7.62
C GLU A 156 6.57 20.22 -6.44
N VAL A 157 7.87 20.03 -6.22
CA VAL A 157 8.37 19.28 -5.06
C VAL A 157 8.33 20.17 -3.82
N SER A 158 7.92 19.60 -2.69
CA SER A 158 7.81 20.29 -1.42
C SER A 158 8.50 19.54 -0.28
N TYR A 159 8.63 20.19 0.87
CA TYR A 159 9.16 19.56 2.07
C TYR A 159 8.29 18.40 2.57
N ALA A 160 6.98 18.44 2.30
CA ALA A 160 6.09 17.33 2.58
C ALA A 160 6.49 16.07 1.80
N ASP A 161 6.93 16.22 0.54
CA ASP A 161 7.44 15.11 -0.26
C ASP A 161 8.70 14.50 0.35
N PHE A 162 9.61 15.32 0.85
CA PHE A 162 10.82 14.82 1.53
C PHE A 162 10.49 14.07 2.82
N VAL A 163 9.56 14.57 3.63
CA VAL A 163 9.08 13.88 4.85
C VAL A 163 8.50 12.51 4.50
N TRP A 164 7.60 12.46 3.52
CA TRP A 164 6.92 11.22 3.15
C TRP A 164 7.86 10.24 2.43
N ALA A 165 8.69 10.72 1.51
CA ALA A 165 9.66 9.89 0.79
C ALA A 165 10.70 9.28 1.74
N ALA A 166 11.17 10.03 2.74
CA ALA A 166 12.08 9.50 3.76
C ALA A 166 11.44 8.33 4.52
N PHE A 167 10.16 8.44 4.87
CA PHE A 167 9.40 7.34 5.49
C PHE A 167 9.30 6.12 4.57
N LEU A 168 8.96 6.31 3.28
CA LEU A 168 8.86 5.22 2.31
C LEU A 168 10.21 4.52 2.07
N ILE A 169 11.30 5.28 1.98
CA ILE A 169 12.66 4.71 1.87
C ILE A 169 12.98 3.88 3.10
N TRP A 170 12.62 4.35 4.29
CA TRP A 170 12.85 3.61 5.53
C TRP A 170 12.04 2.30 5.59
N LEU A 171 10.77 2.31 5.17
CA LEU A 171 9.98 1.08 5.00
C LEU A 171 10.67 0.09 4.05
N GLN A 172 11.17 0.58 2.91
CA GLN A 172 11.87 -0.25 1.93
C GLN A 172 13.14 -0.88 2.53
N ARG A 173 13.87 -0.13 3.36
CA ARG A 173 15.07 -0.64 4.05
C ARG A 173 14.75 -1.76 5.03
N LEU A 174 13.59 -1.72 5.69
CA LEU A 174 13.17 -2.77 6.62
C LEU A 174 12.96 -4.14 5.94
N GLY A 175 12.78 -4.19 4.62
CA GLY A 175 12.71 -5.43 3.85
C GLY A 175 11.70 -5.37 2.72
N GLN A 176 11.94 -6.17 1.69
CA GLN A 176 11.05 -6.22 0.52
C GLN A 176 9.65 -6.74 0.88
N ASP A 177 9.54 -7.68 1.83
CA ASP A 177 8.29 -8.20 2.37
C ASP A 177 7.45 -7.09 3.05
N VAL A 178 8.11 -6.23 3.82
CA VAL A 178 7.48 -5.07 4.47
C VAL A 178 7.04 -4.04 3.44
N TRP A 179 7.89 -3.77 2.44
CA TRP A 179 7.60 -2.85 1.35
C TRP A 179 6.39 -3.30 0.53
N ASP A 180 6.38 -4.56 0.09
CA ASP A 180 5.30 -5.12 -0.70
C ASP A 180 3.98 -5.08 0.08
N LYS A 181 4.01 -5.41 1.39
CA LYS A 181 2.82 -5.33 2.25
C LYS A 181 2.34 -3.90 2.49
N ALA A 182 3.26 -2.94 2.61
CA ALA A 182 2.91 -1.52 2.72
C ALA A 182 2.23 -1.01 1.45
N LEU A 183 2.73 -1.35 0.26
CA LEU A 183 2.09 -1.01 -1.01
C LEU A 183 0.71 -1.66 -1.15
N GLU A 184 0.59 -2.93 -0.77
CA GLU A 184 -0.67 -3.67 -0.76
C GLU A 184 -1.69 -3.02 0.18
N THR A 185 -1.25 -2.50 1.32
CA THR A 185 -2.05 -1.83 2.34
C THR A 185 -2.42 -0.39 1.95
N ALA A 186 -1.53 0.31 1.24
CA ALA A 186 -1.71 1.70 0.78
C ALA A 186 -2.56 1.80 -0.50
N GLY A 187 -2.62 0.73 -1.29
CA GLY A 187 -3.44 0.66 -2.49
C GLY A 187 -4.93 0.89 -2.18
N PRO A 188 -5.75 1.23 -3.20
CA PRO A 188 -7.20 1.18 -3.02
C PRO A 188 -7.54 -0.21 -2.47
N ASP A 189 -8.47 -0.27 -1.51
CA ASP A 189 -9.03 -1.56 -1.10
C ASP A 189 -9.49 -2.26 -2.37
N ALA A 190 -8.79 -3.33 -2.77
CA ALA A 190 -9.30 -4.18 -3.83
C ALA A 190 -10.69 -4.63 -3.36
N MET A 191 -11.70 -4.46 -4.21
CA MET A 191 -13.13 -4.54 -3.87
C MET A 191 -13.50 -5.72 -2.93
N PHE A 192 -12.78 -6.84 -3.01
CA PHE A 192 -13.02 -8.06 -2.24
C PHE A 192 -11.81 -8.53 -1.42
N LYS A 193 -10.92 -7.65 -0.98
CA LYS A 193 -9.67 -8.08 -0.33
C LYS A 193 -9.86 -8.76 1.03
N LYS A 194 -10.93 -8.42 1.77
CA LYS A 194 -11.31 -9.03 3.05
C LYS A 194 -12.19 -10.25 2.80
N ASP A 195 -12.11 -11.26 3.67
CA ASP A 195 -13.04 -12.39 3.63
C ASP A 195 -14.48 -11.85 3.73
N LEU A 196 -15.34 -12.31 2.82
CA LEU A 196 -16.72 -11.86 2.72
C LEU A 196 -17.64 -12.86 3.40
N THR A 197 -18.48 -12.39 4.30
CA THR A 197 -19.66 -13.13 4.76
C THR A 197 -20.82 -12.78 3.86
N ALA A 198 -21.48 -13.78 3.27
CA ALA A 198 -22.67 -13.57 2.45
C ALA A 198 -23.80 -12.95 3.30
N GLY A 199 -24.37 -11.83 2.81
CA GLY A 199 -25.58 -11.25 3.38
C GLY A 199 -26.83 -12.09 3.08
N SER A 200 -28.00 -11.60 3.49
CA SER A 200 -29.27 -12.28 3.23
C SER A 200 -29.56 -12.42 1.72
N LYS A 201 -29.97 -13.62 1.30
CA LYS A 201 -30.41 -13.91 -0.08
C LYS A 201 -31.83 -13.36 -0.29
N THR A 202 -32.01 -12.54 -1.33
CA THR A 202 -33.32 -12.02 -1.75
C THR A 202 -33.63 -12.45 -3.18
N LYS A 203 -34.84 -12.98 -3.41
CA LYS A 203 -35.26 -13.41 -4.75
C LYS A 203 -35.41 -12.22 -5.70
N VAL A 204 -34.74 -12.30 -6.85
CA VAL A 204 -34.86 -11.31 -7.92
C VAL A 204 -36.17 -11.51 -8.67
N LYS A 205 -36.89 -10.41 -8.94
CA LYS A 205 -38.13 -10.42 -9.74
C LYS A 205 -37.83 -10.79 -11.19
N SER A 206 -38.74 -11.51 -11.85
CA SER A 206 -38.58 -11.97 -13.24
C SER A 206 -38.36 -10.83 -14.26
N SER A 207 -38.91 -9.63 -14.04
CA SER A 207 -38.63 -8.45 -14.86
C SER A 207 -37.19 -7.96 -14.71
N VAL A 208 -36.69 -7.93 -13.47
CA VAL A 208 -35.32 -7.51 -13.15
C VAL A 208 -34.31 -8.53 -13.69
N GLN A 209 -34.57 -9.83 -13.55
CA GLN A 209 -33.72 -10.88 -14.12
C GLN A 209 -33.59 -10.77 -15.64
N ARG A 210 -34.68 -10.45 -16.35
CA ARG A 210 -34.64 -10.19 -17.80
C ARG A 210 -33.79 -8.96 -18.13
N ALA A 211 -33.89 -7.89 -17.35
CA ALA A 211 -33.08 -6.68 -17.52
C ALA A 211 -31.59 -6.94 -17.26
N ILE A 212 -31.26 -7.71 -16.22
CA ILE A 212 -29.88 -8.15 -15.93
C ILE A 212 -29.32 -8.95 -17.11
N ARG A 213 -30.07 -9.91 -17.63
CA ARG A 213 -29.66 -10.71 -18.79
C ARG A 213 -29.40 -9.82 -20.02
N ALA A 214 -30.24 -8.83 -20.28
CA ALA A 214 -30.04 -7.88 -21.37
C ALA A 214 -28.75 -7.05 -21.20
N LYS A 215 -28.53 -6.47 -20.01
CA LYS A 215 -27.31 -5.70 -19.69
C LYS A 215 -26.02 -6.52 -19.81
N VAL A 216 -26.06 -7.78 -19.37
CA VAL A 216 -24.93 -8.71 -19.53
C VAL A 216 -24.64 -8.95 -21.00
N LEU A 217 -25.66 -9.16 -21.84
CA LEU A 217 -25.46 -9.41 -23.28
C LEU A 217 -25.04 -8.18 -24.07
N GLU A 218 -25.47 -7.00 -23.64
CA GLU A 218 -24.97 -5.72 -24.17
C GLU A 218 -23.46 -5.58 -23.93
N THR A 219 -22.99 -5.97 -22.75
CA THR A 219 -21.57 -5.86 -22.37
C THR A 219 -20.71 -7.01 -22.91
N TYR A 220 -21.25 -8.24 -22.92
CA TYR A 220 -20.57 -9.48 -23.28
C TYR A 220 -21.38 -10.27 -24.32
N PRO A 221 -21.47 -9.79 -25.57
CA PRO A 221 -22.33 -10.39 -26.59
C PRO A 221 -21.98 -11.86 -26.89
N GLN A 222 -20.71 -12.25 -26.74
CA GLN A 222 -20.26 -13.63 -26.96
C GLN A 222 -20.79 -14.64 -25.92
N LEU A 223 -21.38 -14.18 -24.82
CA LEU A 223 -22.06 -15.05 -23.85
C LEU A 223 -23.45 -15.50 -24.32
N GLU A 224 -24.03 -14.92 -25.37
CA GLU A 224 -25.41 -15.20 -25.81
C GLU A 224 -25.71 -16.69 -25.95
N VAL A 225 -24.81 -17.42 -26.60
CA VAL A 225 -24.94 -18.87 -26.84
C VAL A 225 -24.85 -19.70 -25.56
N HIS A 226 -24.28 -19.15 -24.49
CA HIS A 226 -24.08 -19.81 -23.19
C HIS A 226 -25.08 -19.35 -22.13
N MET A 227 -25.84 -18.29 -22.38
CA MET A 227 -26.70 -17.68 -21.35
C MET A 227 -27.80 -18.61 -20.84
N GLU A 228 -28.25 -19.59 -21.62
CA GLU A 228 -29.22 -20.57 -21.12
C GLU A 228 -28.60 -21.55 -20.11
N ALA A 229 -27.30 -21.84 -20.22
CA ALA A 229 -26.56 -22.62 -19.22
C ALA A 229 -26.15 -21.76 -18.01
N ILE A 230 -25.76 -20.50 -18.25
CA ILE A 230 -25.30 -19.58 -17.18
C ILE A 230 -26.47 -19.12 -16.33
N MET A 231 -27.53 -18.61 -16.95
CA MET A 231 -28.71 -18.05 -16.30
C MET A 231 -29.99 -18.49 -17.05
N PRO A 232 -30.46 -19.74 -16.84
CA PRO A 232 -31.67 -20.26 -17.47
C PRO A 232 -32.88 -19.35 -17.26
N LYS A 233 -33.78 -19.24 -18.25
CA LYS A 233 -34.93 -18.32 -18.14
C LYS A 233 -35.92 -18.71 -17.02
N LYS A 234 -35.96 -20.00 -16.68
CA LYS A 234 -36.88 -20.56 -15.67
C LYS A 234 -36.27 -20.66 -14.27
N SER A 235 -34.97 -20.40 -14.11
CA SER A 235 -34.32 -20.46 -12.80
C SER A 235 -34.59 -19.20 -11.98
N GLN A 236 -34.66 -19.34 -10.66
CA GLN A 236 -34.79 -18.23 -9.74
C GLN A 236 -33.42 -17.61 -9.44
N LEU A 237 -33.19 -16.38 -9.90
CA LEU A 237 -31.98 -15.62 -9.55
C LEU A 237 -32.12 -15.02 -8.14
N ASP A 238 -31.07 -15.13 -7.34
CA ASP A 238 -30.97 -14.52 -6.02
C ASP A 238 -30.01 -13.34 -6.04
N LEU A 239 -30.29 -12.35 -5.18
CA LEU A 239 -29.48 -11.17 -4.92
C LEU A 239 -28.97 -11.25 -3.48
N ILE A 240 -27.66 -11.15 -3.32
CA ILE A 240 -26.96 -11.07 -2.05
C ILE A 240 -26.33 -9.67 -1.97
N LYS A 241 -26.60 -8.96 -0.87
CA LYS A 241 -25.92 -7.70 -0.59
C LYS A 241 -24.60 -7.98 0.10
N LEU A 242 -23.52 -7.49 -0.49
CA LEU A 242 -22.18 -7.54 0.05
C LEU A 242 -21.81 -6.16 0.64
N PRO A 243 -20.73 -6.07 1.44
CA PRO A 243 -20.13 -4.80 1.84
C PRO A 243 -19.83 -3.87 0.65
N ASP A 244 -19.57 -2.61 0.96
CA ASP A 244 -19.18 -1.57 -0.03
C ASP A 244 -20.17 -1.40 -1.18
N ARG A 245 -21.46 -1.63 -0.89
CA ARG A 245 -22.59 -1.46 -1.83
C ARG A 245 -22.49 -2.35 -3.08
N VAL A 246 -21.83 -3.50 -2.94
CA VAL A 246 -21.78 -4.51 -3.99
C VAL A 246 -23.03 -5.42 -3.92
N SER A 247 -23.61 -5.69 -5.08
CA SER A 247 -24.70 -6.63 -5.29
C SER A 247 -24.17 -7.87 -5.99
N LEU A 248 -24.29 -9.04 -5.39
CA LEU A 248 -23.92 -10.34 -5.98
C LEU A 248 -25.18 -11.08 -6.42
N TYR A 249 -25.18 -11.54 -7.67
CA TYR A 249 -26.25 -12.34 -8.25
C TYR A 249 -25.82 -13.80 -8.35
N SER A 250 -26.59 -14.70 -7.75
CA SER A 250 -26.30 -16.13 -7.74
C SER A 250 -27.49 -16.95 -8.22
N LEU A 251 -27.20 -18.16 -8.70
CA LEU A 251 -28.18 -19.24 -8.80
C LEU A 251 -27.84 -20.27 -7.75
N GLU A 252 -28.71 -20.43 -6.76
CA GLU A 252 -28.45 -21.26 -5.58
C GLU A 252 -27.14 -20.81 -4.92
N ASP A 253 -26.12 -21.67 -4.94
CA ASP A 253 -24.82 -21.43 -4.33
C ASP A 253 -23.73 -21.09 -5.37
N ARG A 254 -24.14 -20.87 -6.63
CA ARG A 254 -23.24 -20.52 -7.73
C ARG A 254 -23.27 -19.01 -7.99
N PRO A 255 -22.21 -18.25 -7.63
CA PRO A 255 -22.12 -16.83 -7.96
C PRO A 255 -21.94 -16.64 -9.47
N LEU A 256 -22.69 -15.70 -10.05
CA LEU A 256 -22.70 -15.46 -11.50
C LEU A 256 -22.15 -14.10 -11.89
N PHE A 257 -22.72 -13.05 -11.32
CA PHE A 257 -22.42 -11.66 -11.67
C PHE A 257 -22.42 -10.80 -10.41
N PHE A 258 -21.59 -9.77 -10.38
CA PHE A 258 -21.63 -8.76 -9.34
C PHE A 258 -21.72 -7.37 -9.96
N GLN A 259 -22.23 -6.42 -9.17
CA GLN A 259 -22.38 -5.04 -9.57
C GLN A 259 -22.06 -4.15 -8.37
N HIS A 260 -21.13 -3.22 -8.55
CA HIS A 260 -20.93 -2.14 -7.59
C HIS A 260 -21.83 -0.97 -7.99
N MET A 261 -22.78 -0.60 -7.12
CA MET A 261 -23.73 0.49 -7.39
C MET A 261 -24.39 0.38 -8.78
N ASP A 262 -24.14 1.36 -9.66
CA ASP A 262 -24.70 1.46 -11.01
C ASP A 262 -23.68 1.12 -12.11
N ASP A 263 -22.51 0.60 -11.73
CA ASP A 263 -21.46 0.18 -12.66
C ASP A 263 -21.94 -0.98 -13.55
N PRO A 264 -21.23 -1.28 -14.66
CA PRO A 264 -21.53 -2.45 -15.47
C PRO A 264 -21.54 -3.75 -14.64
N LEU A 265 -22.41 -4.68 -15.02
CA LEU A 265 -22.41 -6.02 -14.43
C LEU A 265 -21.12 -6.75 -14.82
N ILE A 266 -20.40 -7.27 -13.82
CA ILE A 266 -19.15 -7.99 -14.02
C ILE A 266 -19.38 -9.49 -13.72
N PRO A 267 -19.03 -10.40 -14.64
CA PRO A 267 -19.08 -11.83 -14.39
C PRO A 267 -18.13 -12.24 -13.25
N HIS A 268 -18.56 -13.19 -12.44
CA HIS A 268 -17.70 -13.84 -11.46
C HIS A 268 -16.60 -14.65 -12.16
N LEU A 269 -15.40 -14.77 -11.57
CA LEU A 269 -14.27 -15.47 -12.22
C LEU A 269 -14.58 -16.93 -12.56
N LYS A 270 -15.37 -17.62 -11.73
CA LYS A 270 -15.89 -18.97 -12.03
C LYS A 270 -16.66 -19.04 -13.37
N VAL A 271 -17.43 -18.00 -13.73
CA VAL A 271 -18.09 -17.91 -15.04
C VAL A 271 -17.06 -17.65 -16.15
N VAL A 272 -16.10 -16.77 -15.90
CA VAL A 272 -15.02 -16.45 -16.85
C VAL A 272 -14.17 -17.68 -17.16
N HIS A 273 -13.84 -18.48 -16.16
CA HIS A 273 -13.11 -19.74 -16.29
C HIS A 273 -13.86 -20.78 -17.12
N GLN A 274 -15.19 -20.80 -17.02
CA GLN A 274 -16.01 -21.73 -17.77
C GLN A 274 -16.18 -21.31 -19.25
N TYR A 275 -16.15 -20.01 -19.54
CA TYR A 275 -16.36 -19.46 -20.90
C TYR A 275 -15.29 -18.42 -21.29
N PRO A 276 -13.98 -18.73 -21.24
CA PRO A 276 -12.92 -17.74 -21.39
C PRO A 276 -12.90 -17.09 -22.78
N HIS A 277 -13.36 -17.81 -23.80
CA HIS A 277 -13.47 -17.32 -25.18
C HIS A 277 -14.49 -16.20 -25.36
N ALA A 278 -15.38 -15.96 -24.39
CA ALA A 278 -16.40 -14.92 -24.46
C ALA A 278 -15.91 -13.54 -23.97
N PHE A 279 -14.64 -13.44 -23.55
CA PHE A 279 -14.08 -12.25 -22.93
C PHE A 279 -12.81 -11.80 -23.65
N LYS A 280 -12.62 -10.48 -23.70
CA LYS A 280 -11.33 -9.89 -24.11
C LYS A 280 -10.31 -10.14 -23.01
N THR A 281 -9.15 -10.68 -23.38
CA THR A 281 -8.07 -11.01 -22.44
C THR A 281 -6.84 -10.16 -22.71
N VAL A 282 -6.18 -9.74 -21.63
CA VAL A 282 -4.88 -9.06 -21.67
C VAL A 282 -3.88 -9.94 -20.92
N ARG A 283 -2.73 -10.21 -21.53
CA ARG A 283 -1.65 -10.94 -20.86
C ARG A 283 -0.77 -9.97 -20.08
N ILE A 284 -0.45 -10.34 -18.86
CA ILE A 284 0.47 -9.62 -17.98
C ILE A 284 1.76 -10.44 -17.79
N ASP A 285 2.87 -9.75 -17.55
CA ASP A 285 4.14 -10.40 -17.25
C ASP A 285 4.09 -11.16 -15.92
N ARG A 286 4.90 -12.21 -15.78
CA ARG A 286 4.95 -13.02 -14.54
C ARG A 286 5.20 -12.20 -13.28
N GLY A 287 6.00 -11.13 -13.39
CA GLY A 287 6.28 -10.22 -12.28
C GLY A 287 5.07 -9.40 -11.83
N ALA A 288 4.08 -9.17 -12.71
CA ALA A 288 2.86 -8.41 -12.40
C ALA A 288 1.81 -9.25 -11.66
N ILE A 289 1.84 -10.58 -11.83
CA ILE A 289 0.87 -11.52 -11.24
C ILE A 289 0.78 -11.36 -9.71
N ARG A 290 1.93 -11.25 -9.03
CA ARG A 290 1.97 -11.13 -7.56
C ARG A 290 1.26 -9.87 -7.05
N PHE A 291 1.25 -8.80 -7.85
CA PHE A 291 0.61 -7.54 -7.51
C PHE A 291 -0.90 -7.57 -7.78
N VAL A 292 -1.35 -8.42 -8.70
CA VAL A 292 -2.78 -8.64 -8.97
C VAL A 292 -3.41 -9.53 -7.91
N MET A 293 -2.72 -10.58 -7.48
CA MET A 293 -3.29 -11.63 -6.62
C MET A 293 -2.94 -11.49 -5.13
N SER A 294 -2.51 -10.30 -4.68
CA SER A 294 -2.06 -10.05 -3.30
C SER A 294 -1.12 -11.14 -2.77
N GLY A 295 -0.17 -11.59 -3.60
CA GLY A 295 0.83 -12.61 -3.23
C GLY A 295 0.42 -14.08 -3.42
N ALA A 296 -0.77 -14.41 -3.93
CA ALA A 296 -1.10 -15.80 -4.26
C ALA A 296 -0.34 -16.29 -5.51
N THR A 297 0.27 -17.48 -5.41
CA THR A 297 1.05 -18.09 -6.50
C THR A 297 0.12 -18.78 -7.50
N LEU A 298 0.13 -18.36 -8.78
CA LEU A 298 -0.54 -19.11 -9.85
C LEU A 298 0.22 -20.41 -10.15
N MET A 299 -0.50 -21.53 -10.05
CA MET A 299 -0.03 -22.84 -10.51
C MET A 299 -0.48 -23.05 -11.97
N GLY A 300 0.09 -22.28 -12.91
CA GLY A 300 -0.21 -22.40 -14.34
C GLY A 300 -0.21 -21.05 -15.07
N LYS A 301 0.21 -21.02 -16.33
CA LYS A 301 0.34 -19.78 -17.14
C LYS A 301 -0.89 -19.46 -18.01
N GLU A 302 -1.95 -20.27 -17.95
CA GLU A 302 -3.03 -20.24 -18.94
C GLU A 302 -4.40 -19.80 -18.37
N GLU A 303 -4.57 -19.76 -17.05
CA GLU A 303 -5.85 -19.40 -16.45
C GLU A 303 -6.01 -17.88 -16.24
N VAL A 304 -7.25 -17.41 -16.38
CA VAL A 304 -7.60 -16.00 -16.11
C VAL A 304 -7.51 -15.74 -14.61
N CYS A 305 -6.61 -14.86 -14.18
CA CYS A 305 -6.38 -14.60 -12.75
C CYS A 305 -7.19 -13.44 -12.17
N MET A 306 -7.75 -12.58 -13.04
CA MET A 306 -8.50 -11.38 -12.64
C MET A 306 -9.49 -10.99 -13.73
N ILE A 307 -10.61 -10.41 -13.32
CA ILE A 307 -11.55 -9.66 -14.16
C ILE A 307 -11.77 -8.26 -13.56
N GLY A 308 -11.84 -7.24 -14.40
CA GLY A 308 -12.07 -5.86 -13.98
C GLY A 308 -12.34 -4.95 -15.17
N VAL A 309 -12.76 -3.73 -14.89
CA VAL A 309 -12.98 -2.68 -15.89
C VAL A 309 -11.68 -1.90 -16.06
N LEU A 310 -11.31 -1.61 -17.31
CA LEU A 310 -10.14 -0.78 -17.58
C LEU A 310 -10.45 0.69 -17.26
N ASP A 311 -9.57 1.34 -16.49
CA ASP A 311 -9.69 2.78 -16.19
C ASP A 311 -9.16 3.66 -17.35
N VAL A 312 -8.35 3.06 -18.23
CA VAL A 312 -7.70 3.72 -19.36
C VAL A 312 -7.85 2.88 -20.63
N SER A 313 -7.82 3.51 -21.79
CA SER A 313 -7.94 2.80 -23.06
C SER A 313 -6.73 1.89 -23.33
N THR A 314 -6.90 0.85 -24.14
CA THR A 314 -5.78 -0.04 -24.51
C THR A 314 -4.68 0.70 -25.28
N ASP A 315 -5.04 1.76 -26.00
CA ASP A 315 -4.10 2.60 -26.74
C ASP A 315 -3.28 3.47 -25.80
N GLU A 316 -3.93 4.03 -24.78
CA GLU A 316 -3.27 4.76 -23.70
C GLU A 316 -2.33 3.87 -22.88
N MET A 317 -2.73 2.63 -22.58
CA MET A 317 -1.85 1.66 -21.91
C MET A 317 -0.57 1.41 -22.72
N ARG A 318 -0.70 1.24 -24.04
CA ARG A 318 0.46 1.02 -24.95
C ARG A 318 1.36 2.25 -25.03
N ALA A 319 0.78 3.45 -24.99
CA ALA A 319 1.52 4.70 -25.06
C ALA A 319 2.27 5.00 -23.75
N LYS A 320 1.58 4.94 -22.60
CA LYS A 320 2.15 5.31 -21.29
C LYS A 320 3.12 4.27 -20.74
N LYS A 321 2.95 2.98 -21.05
CA LYS A 321 3.76 1.83 -20.60
C LYS A 321 3.90 1.64 -19.08
N LYS A 322 3.37 2.56 -18.26
CA LYS A 322 3.39 2.57 -16.79
C LYS A 322 2.13 3.27 -16.27
N GLY A 323 1.68 2.88 -15.08
CA GLY A 323 0.48 3.41 -14.43
C GLY A 323 -0.59 2.33 -14.18
N PRO A 324 -1.56 2.60 -13.29
CA PRO A 324 -2.66 1.68 -13.04
C PRO A 324 -3.56 1.57 -14.28
N ALA A 325 -3.92 0.35 -14.66
CA ALA A 325 -4.82 0.08 -15.78
C ALA A 325 -6.21 -0.37 -15.32
N ILE A 326 -6.31 -0.92 -14.11
CA ILE A 326 -7.53 -1.41 -13.48
C ILE A 326 -7.44 -1.02 -12.00
N SER A 327 -8.43 -0.28 -11.52
CA SER A 327 -8.54 0.14 -10.12
C SER A 327 -9.45 -0.78 -9.31
N GLN A 328 -10.37 -1.47 -9.97
CA GLN A 328 -11.40 -2.31 -9.36
C GLN A 328 -11.56 -3.62 -10.13
N GLY A 329 -11.63 -4.74 -9.40
CA GLY A 329 -11.83 -6.05 -9.99
C GLY A 329 -11.90 -7.18 -8.99
N HIS A 330 -12.12 -8.37 -9.52
CA HIS A 330 -12.22 -9.63 -8.81
C HIS A 330 -11.09 -10.55 -9.28
N TYR A 331 -10.34 -11.14 -8.35
CA TYR A 331 -9.16 -11.96 -8.63
C TYR A 331 -9.18 -13.29 -7.86
N LEU A 332 -8.36 -14.24 -8.30
CA LEU A 332 -8.26 -15.55 -7.66
C LEU A 332 -7.73 -15.42 -6.22
N GLY A 333 -8.49 -15.97 -5.28
CA GLY A 333 -8.14 -15.96 -3.85
C GLY A 333 -8.62 -14.74 -3.08
N ASP A 334 -9.30 -13.78 -3.71
CA ASP A 334 -10.00 -12.72 -2.99
C ASP A 334 -11.21 -13.26 -2.21
N GLY A 335 -11.82 -12.41 -1.38
CA GLY A 335 -12.97 -12.76 -0.55
C GLY A 335 -14.21 -13.13 -1.35
N LEU A 336 -14.37 -12.62 -2.58
CA LEU A 336 -15.48 -13.03 -3.46
C LEU A 336 -15.21 -14.41 -4.07
N TRP A 337 -13.95 -14.76 -4.37
CA TRP A 337 -13.57 -16.09 -4.84
C TRP A 337 -13.84 -17.16 -3.78
N LYS A 338 -13.52 -16.82 -2.53
CA LYS A 338 -13.68 -17.66 -1.34
C LYS A 338 -15.09 -17.66 -0.77
N ILE A 339 -16.00 -16.84 -1.29
CA ILE A 339 -17.31 -16.66 -0.69
C ILE A 339 -18.05 -18.00 -0.65
N ASP A 340 -18.52 -18.35 0.55
CA ASP A 340 -19.41 -19.48 0.76
C ASP A 340 -20.85 -18.97 0.69
N LEU A 341 -21.63 -19.60 -0.21
CA LEU A 341 -23.04 -19.29 -0.39
C LEU A 341 -23.95 -20.38 0.14
N SER A 342 -23.40 -21.50 0.64
CA SER A 342 -24.17 -22.66 1.09
C SER A 342 -24.98 -22.42 2.37
#